data_AF-A0A2E0PMQ2-F1
#
_entry.id   AF-A0A2E0PMQ2-F1
#
_cell.length_a   1.000
_cell.length_b   1.000
_cell.length_c   1.000
_cell.angle_alpha   90.00
_cell.angle_beta   90.00
_cell.angle_gamma   90.00
#
_symmetry.space_group_name_H-M   'P 1'
#
loop_
_entity.id
_entity.type
_entity.pdbx_description
1 polymer ?
#
loop_
_entity_poly.entity_id
_entity_poly.type
_entity_poly.pdbx_seq_one_letter_code
_entity_poly.pdbx_strand_id
1 'polypeptide(L)'
;MVRLMAEIQSYPMPSHAGSGPSKVISFLLKKDDLALLDEMVAEFPSQVNRSDVLREMIMPHLHALRLAKKGNDWEEVLERGNGLAYLRNLVRKAETESALAFSFSI
;
A
#
# COMPACT_ATOMS: atom_id res chain seq x y z
N MET A 1 -1.51 -25.11 -36.14
CA MET A 1 -1.22 -25.13 -34.69
C MET A 1 -1.43 -23.71 -34.17
N VAL A 2 -2.66 -23.40 -33.74
CA VAL A 2 -3.11 -22.03 -33.44
C VAL A 2 -2.78 -21.71 -31.99
N ARG A 3 -2.05 -20.64 -31.76
CA ARG A 3 -1.64 -20.15 -30.44
C ARG A 3 -2.87 -19.50 -29.78
N LEU A 4 -3.42 -20.11 -28.74
CA LEU A 4 -4.50 -19.52 -27.94
C LEU A 4 -3.96 -18.24 -27.28
N MET A 5 -4.58 -17.11 -27.60
CA MET A 5 -4.36 -15.84 -26.91
C MET A 5 -4.96 -15.99 -25.50
N ALA A 6 -4.17 -15.75 -24.46
CA ALA A 6 -4.69 -15.60 -23.11
C ALA A 6 -5.51 -14.30 -23.09
N GLU A 7 -6.83 -14.44 -23.08
CA GLU A 7 -7.79 -13.35 -22.94
C GLU A 7 -7.50 -12.62 -21.62
N ILE A 8 -7.12 -11.34 -21.73
CA ILE A 8 -7.08 -10.44 -20.59
C ILE A 8 -8.54 -10.13 -20.24
N GLN A 9 -9.07 -10.85 -19.26
CA GLN A 9 -10.41 -10.63 -18.74
C GLN A 9 -10.43 -9.33 -17.92
N SER A 10 -10.84 -8.23 -18.55
CA SER A 10 -11.01 -6.94 -17.87
C SER A 10 -12.34 -6.92 -17.12
N TYR A 11 -12.30 -6.89 -15.79
CA TYR A 11 -13.48 -6.62 -14.97
C TYR A 11 -13.78 -5.11 -14.95
N PRO A 12 -15.05 -4.69 -15.10
CA PRO A 12 -15.41 -3.29 -14.99
C PRO A 12 -15.30 -2.86 -13.52
N MET A 13 -14.45 -1.87 -13.24
CA MET A 13 -14.38 -1.21 -11.93
C MET A 13 -15.56 -0.23 -11.79
N PRO A 14 -16.29 -0.23 -10.65
CA PRO A 14 -17.41 0.67 -10.42
C PRO A 14 -16.97 2.13 -10.40
N SER A 15 -17.85 2.98 -10.92
CA SER A 15 -17.66 4.42 -11.05
C SER A 15 -17.62 5.11 -9.68
N HIS A 16 -16.45 5.62 -9.27
CA HIS A 16 -16.37 6.63 -8.22
C HIS A 16 -16.71 7.98 -8.84
N ALA A 17 -17.95 8.43 -8.64
CA ALA A 17 -18.41 9.77 -8.98
C ALA A 17 -17.41 10.81 -8.44
N GLY A 18 -16.65 11.46 -9.33
CA GLY A 18 -15.84 12.65 -9.04
C GLY A 18 -14.33 12.56 -9.30
N SER A 19 -13.75 11.39 -9.55
CA SER A 19 -12.34 11.27 -9.92
C SER A 19 -12.22 11.05 -11.42
N GLY A 20 -11.31 11.77 -12.10
CA GLY A 20 -10.96 11.51 -13.50
C GLY A 20 -10.55 10.05 -13.76
N PRO A 21 -10.25 9.66 -15.02
CA PRO A 21 -10.11 8.26 -15.40
C PRO A 21 -9.17 7.51 -14.46
N SER A 22 -9.73 6.55 -13.71
CA SER A 22 -8.96 5.70 -12.82
C SER A 22 -8.05 4.82 -13.67
N LYS A 23 -6.74 4.89 -13.43
CA LYS A 23 -5.76 4.02 -14.09
C LYS A 23 -5.36 2.92 -13.13
N VAL A 24 -5.46 1.68 -13.61
CA VAL A 24 -4.92 0.52 -12.90
C VAL A 24 -3.41 0.47 -13.16
N ILE A 25 -2.62 0.32 -12.10
CA ILE A 25 -1.17 0.11 -12.17
C ILE A 25 -0.89 -1.29 -11.66
N SER A 26 -0.19 -2.09 -12.47
CA SER A 26 0.21 -3.45 -12.11
C SER A 26 1.64 -3.45 -11.59
N PHE A 27 1.87 -4.15 -10.48
CA PHE A 27 3.19 -4.35 -9.88
C PHE A 27 3.52 -5.84 -9.87
N LEU A 28 4.80 -6.16 -10.02
CA LEU A 28 5.32 -7.51 -9.77
C LEU A 28 5.93 -7.53 -8.37
N LEU A 29 5.46 -8.46 -7.53
CA LEU A 29 5.98 -8.71 -6.20
C LEU A 29 6.44 -10.16 -6.11
N LYS A 30 7.40 -10.44 -5.22
CA LYS A 30 7.69 -11.83 -4.85
C LYS A 30 6.48 -12.42 -4.14
N LYS A 31 6.33 -13.74 -4.21
CA LYS A 31 5.20 -14.44 -3.58
C LYS A 31 5.14 -14.17 -2.08
N ASP A 32 6.30 -14.15 -1.41
CA ASP A 32 6.38 -13.92 0.04
C ASP A 32 6.01 -12.48 0.40
N ASP A 33 6.44 -11.49 -0.41
CA ASP A 33 6.08 -10.08 -0.22
C ASP A 33 4.56 -9.85 -0.42
N LEU A 34 3.94 -10.59 -1.35
CA LEU A 34 2.49 -10.54 -1.56
C LEU A 34 1.72 -11.11 -0.36
N ALA A 35 2.22 -12.20 0.24
CA ALA A 35 1.63 -12.76 1.45
C ALA A 35 1.72 -11.78 2.63
N LEU A 36 2.87 -11.12 2.81
CA LEU A 36 3.03 -10.09 3.84
C LEU A 36 2.14 -8.87 3.59
N LEU A 37 1.93 -8.47 2.33
CA LEU A 37 0.97 -7.42 1.99
C LEU A 37 -0.46 -7.83 2.36
N ASP A 38 -0.82 -9.11 2.19
CA ASP A 38 -2.14 -9.63 2.55
C ASP A 38 -2.36 -9.65 4.06
N GLU A 39 -1.36 -10.11 4.81
CA GLU A 39 -1.36 -10.06 6.28
C GLU A 39 -1.50 -8.62 6.77
N MET A 40 -0.73 -7.69 6.19
CA MET A 40 -0.81 -6.27 6.55
C MET A 40 -2.20 -5.69 6.27
N VAL A 41 -2.82 -6.01 5.14
CA VAL A 41 -4.16 -5.50 4.78
C VAL A 41 -5.25 -6.09 5.68
N ALA A 42 -5.07 -7.32 6.18
CA ALA A 42 -6.02 -7.96 7.08
C ALA A 42 -6.14 -7.26 8.46
N GLU A 43 -5.12 -6.49 8.87
CA GLU A 43 -5.16 -5.69 10.11
C GLU A 43 -5.99 -4.40 9.97
N PHE A 44 -6.34 -3.99 8.75
CA PHE A 44 -7.17 -2.82 8.51
C PHE A 44 -8.67 -3.17 8.57
N PRO A 45 -9.55 -2.17 8.76
CA PRO A 45 -11.00 -2.37 8.64
C PRO A 45 -11.39 -3.03 7.30
N SER A 46 -12.44 -3.86 7.31
CA SER A 46 -12.81 -4.71 6.16
C SER A 46 -13.14 -3.97 4.87
N GLN A 47 -13.43 -2.67 4.94
CA GLN A 47 -13.61 -1.80 3.78
C GLN A 47 -12.31 -1.36 3.08
N VAL A 48 -11.15 -1.56 3.70
CA VAL A 48 -9.83 -1.15 3.17
C VAL A 48 -9.24 -2.31 2.36
N ASN A 49 -8.86 -2.05 1.12
CA ASN A 49 -8.20 -3.05 0.26
C ASN A 49 -6.71 -2.72 0.01
N ARG A 50 -5.99 -3.65 -0.63
CA ARG A 50 -4.57 -3.49 -1.01
C ARG A 50 -4.27 -2.17 -1.74
N SER A 51 -5.17 -1.76 -2.65
CA SER A 51 -4.97 -0.53 -3.41
C SER A 51 -5.08 0.70 -2.54
N ASP A 52 -5.94 0.68 -1.51
CA ASP A 52 -6.08 1.77 -0.55
C ASP A 52 -4.83 1.88 0.31
N VAL A 53 -4.32 0.76 0.83
CA VAL A 53 -3.09 0.74 1.62
C VAL A 53 -1.90 1.23 0.79
N LEU A 54 -1.70 0.69 -0.42
CA LEU A 54 -0.61 1.12 -1.31
C LEU A 54 -0.73 2.58 -1.71
N ARG A 55 -1.96 3.09 -1.91
CA ARG A 55 -2.19 4.50 -2.20
C ARG A 55 -1.76 5.36 -1.01
N GLU A 56 -2.19 5.04 0.19
CA GLU A 56 -1.80 5.77 1.41
C GLU A 56 -0.30 5.77 1.64
N MET A 57 0.42 4.71 1.26
CA MET A 57 1.89 4.66 1.32
C MET A 57 2.56 5.62 0.33
N ILE A 58 2.01 5.79 -0.88
CA ILE A 58 2.63 6.58 -1.95
C ILE A 58 2.21 8.07 -1.89
N MET A 59 1.02 8.38 -1.38
CA MET A 59 0.46 9.73 -1.38
C MET A 59 1.35 10.80 -0.73
N PRO A 60 2.04 10.57 0.42
CA PRO A 60 2.96 11.55 0.99
C PRO A 60 4.07 11.97 0.02
N HIS A 61 4.62 11.02 -0.74
CA HIS A 61 5.68 11.30 -1.72
C HIS A 61 5.17 12.12 -2.91
N LEU A 62 3.95 11.83 -3.40
CA LEU A 62 3.34 12.61 -4.46
C LEU A 62 3.01 14.04 -4.01
N HIS A 63 2.58 14.21 -2.76
CA HIS A 63 2.32 15.52 -2.17
C HIS A 63 3.60 16.32 -1.97
N ALA A 64 4.65 15.71 -1.40
CA ALA A 64 5.96 16.32 -1.25
C ALA A 64 6.52 16.78 -2.61
N LEU A 65 6.46 15.94 -3.63
CA LEU A 65 6.90 16.30 -4.99
C LEU A 65 6.12 17.49 -5.57
N ARG A 66 4.81 17.57 -5.31
CA ARG A 66 3.97 18.70 -5.75
C ARG A 66 4.36 20.00 -5.06
N LEU A 67 4.71 19.96 -3.78
CA LEU A 67 5.16 21.12 -3.01
C LEU A 67 6.55 21.58 -3.46
N ALA A 68 7.49 20.64 -3.62
CA ALA A 68 8.82 20.92 -4.11
C ALA A 68 8.80 21.61 -5.49
N LYS A 69 7.96 21.13 -6.42
CA LYS A 69 7.77 21.75 -7.75
C LYS A 69 7.20 23.18 -7.71
N LYS A 70 6.59 23.58 -6.59
CA LYS A 70 6.05 24.93 -6.38
C LYS A 70 6.99 25.83 -5.55
N GLY A 71 8.16 25.33 -5.15
CA GLY A 71 9.10 26.05 -4.30
C GLY A 71 8.66 26.16 -2.83
N ASN A 72 7.73 25.30 -2.39
CA ASN A 72 7.26 25.26 -1.01
C ASN A 72 8.04 24.23 -0.18
N ASP A 73 8.04 24.40 1.13
CA ASP A 73 8.52 23.38 2.08
C ASP A 73 7.68 22.09 1.95
N TRP A 74 8.37 20.96 1.94
CA TRP A 74 7.83 19.64 1.63
C TRP A 74 8.31 18.54 2.58
N GLU A 75 9.34 18.80 3.39
CA GLU A 75 9.98 17.79 4.25
C GLU A 75 9.02 17.31 5.34
N GLU A 76 8.27 18.24 5.94
CA GLU A 76 7.28 17.94 6.99
C GLU A 76 6.20 16.94 6.54
N VAL A 77 5.84 16.94 5.25
CA VAL A 77 4.84 16.02 4.69
C VAL A 77 5.30 14.57 4.68
N LEU A 78 6.62 14.34 4.53
CA LEU A 78 7.20 13.00 4.59
C LEU A 78 7.40 12.53 6.04
N GLU A 79 7.65 13.45 6.97
CA GLU A 79 7.84 13.11 8.38
C GLU A 79 6.52 12.83 9.11
N ARG A 80 5.47 13.60 8.79
CA ARG A 80 4.18 13.63 9.51
C ARG A 80 2.99 13.06 8.73
N GLY A 81 3.19 12.46 7.57
CA GLY A 81 2.10 11.87 6.79
C GLY A 81 1.32 10.81 7.58
N ASN A 82 0.01 11.00 7.75
CA ASN A 82 -0.86 10.13 8.57
C ASN A 82 -0.79 8.64 8.19
N GLY A 83 -0.63 8.32 6.90
CA GLY A 83 -0.49 6.94 6.43
C GLY A 83 0.77 6.21 6.93
N LEU A 84 1.84 6.95 7.26
CA LEU A 84 3.11 6.37 7.72
C LEU A 84 3.10 6.03 9.21
N ALA A 85 2.31 6.74 10.02
CA ALA A 85 2.29 6.54 11.47
C ALA A 85 1.69 5.19 11.87
N TYR A 86 0.59 4.78 11.24
CA TYR A 86 -0.08 3.51 11.51
C TYR A 86 0.79 2.31 11.09
N LEU A 87 1.41 2.38 9.90
CA LEU A 87 2.31 1.33 9.40
C LEU A 87 3.55 1.16 10.30
N ARG A 88 4.15 2.26 10.77
CA ARG A 88 5.27 2.20 11.74
C ARG A 88 4.88 1.48 13.03
N ASN A 89 3.65 1.66 13.50
CA ASN A 89 3.16 0.99 14.71
C ASN A 89 2.95 -0.51 14.48
N LEU A 90 2.41 -0.92 13.32
CA LEU A 90 2.24 -2.33 12.96
C LEU A 90 3.59 -3.06 12.88
N VAL A 91 4.60 -2.45 12.23
CA VAL A 91 5.95 -3.03 12.15
C VAL A 91 6.57 -3.20 13.55
N ARG A 92 6.47 -2.18 14.41
CA ARG A 92 6.96 -2.25 15.80
C ARG A 92 6.25 -3.33 16.61
N LYS A 93 4.94 -3.52 16.40
CA LYS A 93 4.17 -4.58 17.04
C LYS A 93 4.70 -5.96 16.61
N ALA A 94 4.89 -6.17 15.31
CA ALA A 94 5.46 -7.41 14.78
C ALA A 94 6.88 -7.70 15.30
N GLU A 95 7.74 -6.68 15.37
CA GLU A 95 9.09 -6.80 15.98
C GLU A 95 9.01 -7.25 17.45
N THR A 96 8.07 -6.69 18.21
CA THR A 96 7.90 -6.98 19.64
C THR A 96 7.31 -8.37 19.87
N GLU A 97 6.34 -8.78 19.07
CA GLU A 97 5.73 -10.12 19.12
C GLU A 97 6.73 -11.21 18.73
N SER A 98 7.56 -10.94 17.72
CA SER A 98 8.68 -11.83 17.36
C SER A 98 9.69 -11.96 18.52
N ALA A 99 10.09 -10.85 19.14
CA ALA A 99 11.00 -10.86 20.29
C ALA A 99 10.43 -11.63 21.50
N LEU A 100 9.13 -11.53 21.75
CA LEU A 100 8.44 -12.28 22.80
C LEU A 100 8.39 -13.78 22.50
N ALA A 101 8.16 -14.18 21.25
CA ALA A 101 8.16 -15.59 20.84
C ALA A 101 9.51 -16.29 21.09
N PHE A 102 10.63 -15.57 20.95
CA PHE A 102 11.96 -16.07 21.30
C PHE A 102 12.21 -16.12 22.82
N SER A 103 11.52 -15.31 23.62
CA SER A 103 11.72 -15.26 25.08
C SER A 103 11.02 -16.39 25.85
N PHE A 104 9.99 -17.02 25.26
CA PHE A 104 9.29 -18.16 25.86
C PHE A 104 9.83 -19.53 25.42
N SER A 105 10.92 -19.56 24.64
CA SER A 105 11.66 -20.79 24.33
C SER A 105 12.76 -21.02 25.38
N ILE A 106 12.37 -21.42 26.60
CA ILE A 106 13.26 -21.93 27.65
C ILE A 106 12.65 -23.22 28.21
#